data_AF-A0A7H1KNH0-F1
#
_entry.id   AF-A0A7H1KNH0-F1
#
_cell.length_a   1.000
_cell.length_b   1.000
_cell.length_c   1.000
_cell.angle_alpha   90.00
_cell.angle_beta   90.00
_cell.angle_gamma   90.00
#
_symmetry.space_group_name_H-M   'P 1'
#
loop_
_entity.id
_entity.type
_entity.pdbx_description
1 polymer ?
#
loop_
_entity_poly.entity_id
_entity_poly.type
_entity_poly.pdbx_seq_one_letter_code
_entity_poly.pdbx_strand_id
1 'polypeptide(L)'
;MTFTKRYKETFKKAKNNLVRKGVLIAIERETYSKSTKMERLRFSFPPEFGEFLPPLVKASKFKEAGDFKREVLRDKLLELAGVEERPSPLSNTDKKSFKLTIDGGNLSIGGKQFRAKYLLDWQKACMRASVKTDTEERGYQSYPSDDMTPVDVALYAISQLGEHEWIPADNLAIILKIFTGDDVNHPCEQICEAGWEWGCLVKVVAGKTAYYRLPDDSSEDSAAPTPAQYLQIAPDGTGAVYLNLVKIPYTVLEVLASVALLDIHNANLEATANIIKIGNALTTVRKEGVFEWLRENSSGFRTAIEIAEKRWGKQIIHEDLMVAQVKDLSLKVQIEKSCTGSQLVSLPDDYIAFPCGVLPAIQKIVGASGHVIKKARNE
;
A
#
# COMPACT_ATOMS: atom_id res chain seq x y z
N MET A 1 -15.16 -39.33 15.53
CA MET A 1 -16.29 -39.26 14.57
C MET A 1 -15.79 -38.50 13.33
N THR A 2 -15.96 -39.01 12.11
CA THR A 2 -15.42 -38.34 10.89
C THR A 2 -16.28 -37.15 10.46
N PHE A 3 -15.68 -36.14 9.82
CA PHE A 3 -16.38 -34.94 9.31
C PHE A 3 -17.61 -35.32 8.45
N THR A 4 -17.41 -36.27 7.53
CA THR A 4 -18.49 -36.81 6.68
C THR A 4 -19.62 -37.42 7.51
N LYS A 5 -19.34 -38.16 8.59
CA LYS A 5 -20.40 -38.71 9.46
C LYS A 5 -21.13 -37.61 10.23
N ARG A 6 -20.42 -36.57 10.67
CA ARG A 6 -21.00 -35.45 11.43
C ARG A 6 -21.95 -34.59 10.59
N TYR A 7 -21.58 -34.31 9.33
CA TYR A 7 -22.31 -33.36 8.49
C TYR A 7 -23.12 -33.98 7.34
N LYS A 8 -23.20 -35.31 7.22
CA LYS A 8 -23.93 -36.01 6.14
C LYS A 8 -25.36 -35.50 5.97
N GLU A 9 -26.12 -35.43 7.06
CA GLU A 9 -27.53 -35.02 7.01
C GLU A 9 -27.67 -33.53 6.70
N THR A 10 -26.81 -32.69 7.26
CA THR A 10 -26.75 -31.25 6.96
C THR A 10 -26.46 -31.02 5.47
N PHE A 11 -25.46 -31.70 4.92
CA PHE A 11 -25.12 -31.63 3.50
C PHE A 11 -26.27 -32.10 2.61
N LYS A 12 -26.94 -33.20 2.95
CA LYS A 12 -28.10 -33.70 2.20
C LYS A 12 -29.22 -32.67 2.16
N LYS A 13 -29.51 -32.01 3.29
CA LYS A 13 -30.50 -30.92 3.36
C LYS A 13 -30.08 -29.71 2.52
N ALA A 14 -28.83 -29.24 2.67
CA ALA A 14 -28.31 -28.10 1.90
C ALA A 14 -28.33 -28.38 0.39
N LYS A 15 -27.90 -29.58 -0.04
CA LYS A 15 -27.91 -29.99 -1.45
C LYS A 15 -29.33 -30.01 -2.02
N ASN A 16 -30.30 -30.57 -1.30
CA ASN A 16 -31.66 -30.71 -1.79
C ASN A 16 -32.43 -29.38 -1.82
N ASN A 17 -32.22 -28.53 -0.82
CA ASN A 17 -33.02 -27.33 -0.64
C ASN A 17 -32.39 -26.07 -1.21
N LEU A 18 -31.07 -26.00 -1.29
CA LEU A 18 -30.36 -24.78 -1.68
C LEU A 18 -29.64 -24.97 -3.02
N VAL A 19 -28.85 -26.05 -3.16
CA VAL A 19 -28.09 -26.28 -4.41
C VAL A 19 -29.00 -26.68 -5.57
N ARG A 20 -29.85 -27.70 -5.39
CA ARG A 20 -30.78 -28.16 -6.45
C ARG A 20 -31.81 -27.12 -6.88
N LYS A 21 -32.07 -26.13 -6.02
CA LYS A 21 -33.01 -25.03 -6.31
C LYS A 21 -32.30 -23.79 -6.89
N GLY A 22 -31.00 -23.86 -7.15
CA GLY A 22 -30.23 -22.75 -7.72
C GLY A 22 -29.94 -21.59 -6.75
N VAL A 23 -30.18 -21.78 -5.44
CA VAL A 23 -29.97 -20.75 -4.41
C VAL A 23 -28.50 -20.69 -3.98
N LEU A 24 -27.81 -21.83 -3.94
CA LEU A 24 -26.38 -21.91 -3.66
C LEU A 24 -25.64 -22.58 -4.82
N ILE A 25 -24.52 -22.00 -5.21
CA ILE A 25 -23.52 -22.61 -6.07
C ILE A 25 -22.63 -23.48 -5.19
N ALA A 26 -22.38 -24.73 -5.62
CA ALA A 26 -21.48 -25.64 -4.94
C ALA A 26 -20.32 -26.00 -5.85
N ILE A 27 -19.11 -25.56 -5.49
CA ILE A 27 -17.87 -25.86 -6.22
C ILE A 27 -16.95 -26.72 -5.36
N GLU A 28 -16.20 -27.61 -6.00
CA GLU A 28 -15.12 -28.34 -5.36
C GLU A 28 -13.84 -27.52 -5.54
N ARG A 29 -13.20 -27.12 -4.44
CA ARG A 29 -11.89 -26.47 -4.47
C ARG A 29 -10.85 -27.49 -4.04
N GLU A 30 -9.79 -27.66 -4.82
CA GLU A 30 -8.68 -28.50 -4.41
C GLU A 30 -8.01 -27.87 -3.19
N THR A 31 -8.14 -28.54 -2.05
CA THR A 31 -7.33 -28.33 -0.84
C THR A 31 -6.53 -29.60 -0.56
N TYR A 32 -5.53 -29.49 0.33
CA TYR A 32 -4.56 -30.54 0.72
C TYR A 32 -5.00 -31.99 0.47
N SER A 33 -4.07 -32.81 -0.02
CA SER A 33 -4.23 -34.19 -0.54
C SER A 33 -4.88 -35.21 0.41
N LYS A 34 -5.18 -34.86 1.66
CA LYS A 34 -5.81 -35.73 2.67
C LYS A 34 -7.27 -35.37 3.00
N SER A 35 -7.89 -34.42 2.30
CA SER A 35 -9.29 -34.00 2.55
C SER A 35 -10.33 -34.85 1.80
N THR A 36 -11.41 -35.20 2.51
CA THR A 36 -12.58 -35.87 1.93
C THR A 36 -13.30 -34.95 0.94
N LYS A 37 -14.07 -35.53 0.01
CA LYS A 37 -14.83 -34.74 -0.98
C LYS A 37 -15.76 -33.71 -0.34
N MET A 38 -16.36 -34.03 0.81
CA MET A 38 -17.26 -33.12 1.51
C MET A 38 -16.53 -31.91 2.13
N GLU A 39 -15.27 -32.08 2.53
CA GLU A 39 -14.42 -31.01 3.08
C GLU A 39 -13.92 -30.06 1.98
N ARG A 40 -13.90 -30.51 0.72
CA ARG A 40 -13.49 -29.73 -0.45
C ARG A 40 -14.61 -28.90 -1.07
N LEU A 41 -15.86 -29.12 -0.66
CA LEU A 41 -16.99 -28.35 -1.17
C LEU A 41 -16.99 -26.94 -0.56
N ARG A 42 -17.22 -25.95 -1.42
CA ARG A 42 -17.47 -24.56 -1.06
C ARG A 42 -18.84 -24.16 -1.60
N PHE A 43 -19.57 -23.43 -0.79
CA PHE A 43 -20.90 -22.94 -1.12
C PHE A 43 -20.85 -21.41 -1.19
N SER A 44 -21.43 -20.85 -2.23
CA SER A 44 -21.60 -19.41 -2.36
C SER A 44 -23.01 -19.11 -2.87
N PHE A 45 -23.54 -17.96 -2.47
CA PHE A 45 -24.72 -17.41 -3.14
C PHE A 45 -24.29 -16.87 -4.52
N PRO A 46 -25.14 -16.95 -5.55
CA PRO A 46 -24.96 -16.17 -6.75
C PRO A 46 -24.85 -14.66 -6.40
N PRO A 47 -24.01 -13.88 -7.09
CA PRO A 47 -23.79 -12.47 -6.77
C PRO A 47 -25.08 -11.63 -6.67
N GLU A 48 -26.10 -12.00 -7.45
CA GLU A 48 -27.40 -11.33 -7.51
C GLU A 48 -28.18 -11.42 -6.18
N PHE A 49 -27.85 -12.37 -5.31
CA PHE A 49 -28.49 -12.50 -4.00
C PHE A 49 -27.91 -11.56 -2.94
N GLY A 50 -26.77 -10.91 -3.21
CA GLY A 50 -26.06 -10.10 -2.22
C GLY A 50 -26.93 -9.07 -1.52
N GLU A 51 -27.76 -8.34 -2.27
CA GLU A 51 -28.65 -7.29 -1.75
C GLU A 51 -29.80 -7.82 -0.89
N PHE A 52 -30.15 -9.10 -1.03
CA PHE A 52 -31.24 -9.74 -0.30
C PHE A 52 -30.76 -10.48 0.96
N LEU A 53 -29.44 -10.57 1.16
CA LEU A 53 -28.88 -11.18 2.36
C LEU A 53 -29.15 -10.27 3.57
N PRO A 54 -29.45 -10.85 4.74
CA PRO A 54 -29.55 -10.06 5.96
C PRO A 54 -28.19 -9.40 6.26
N PRO A 55 -28.18 -8.24 6.94
CA PRO A 55 -26.94 -7.60 7.37
C PRO A 55 -26.05 -8.57 8.14
N LEU A 56 -24.74 -8.52 7.88
CA LEU A 56 -23.77 -9.41 8.55
C LEU A 56 -23.76 -9.24 10.06
N VAL A 57 -24.06 -8.02 10.52
CA VAL A 57 -24.05 -7.64 11.93
C VAL A 57 -25.30 -6.84 12.27
N LYS A 58 -25.76 -6.96 13.52
CA LYS A 58 -26.84 -6.12 14.05
C LYS A 58 -26.26 -4.77 14.45
N ALA A 59 -26.68 -3.71 13.78
CA ALA A 59 -26.26 -2.36 14.09
C ALA A 59 -27.27 -1.59 14.95
N SER A 60 -26.78 -0.61 15.69
CA SER A 60 -27.54 0.44 16.36
C SER A 60 -27.30 1.77 15.67
N LYS A 61 -28.27 2.68 15.67
CA LYS A 61 -28.14 3.97 14.99
C LYS A 61 -27.87 5.09 15.98
N PHE A 62 -26.76 5.80 15.79
CA PHE A 62 -26.39 6.99 16.57
C PHE A 62 -25.92 8.10 15.63
N LYS A 63 -26.44 9.31 15.83
CA LYS A 63 -26.03 10.51 15.07
C LYS A 63 -24.75 11.17 15.61
N GLU A 64 -24.27 10.72 16.75
CA GLU A 64 -23.05 11.24 17.37
C GLU A 64 -21.84 10.95 16.49
N ALA A 65 -20.86 11.85 16.45
CA ALA A 65 -19.60 11.61 15.75
C ALA A 65 -18.73 10.56 16.45
N GLY A 66 -18.91 10.41 17.77
CA GLY A 66 -18.10 9.55 18.62
C GLY A 66 -16.71 10.09 18.93
N ASP A 67 -16.02 9.38 19.83
CA ASP A 67 -14.65 9.66 20.22
C ASP A 67 -13.67 8.92 19.30
N PHE A 68 -12.79 9.67 18.65
CA PHE A 68 -11.83 9.17 17.69
C PHE A 68 -10.41 9.65 18.00
N LYS A 69 -9.49 8.70 18.21
CA LYS A 69 -8.07 8.94 18.49
C LYS A 69 -7.27 9.31 17.24
N ARG A 70 -7.60 10.47 16.64
CA ARG A 70 -6.95 11.04 15.45
C ARG A 70 -5.45 11.26 15.64
N GLU A 71 -5.03 11.50 16.88
CA GLU A 71 -3.67 11.78 17.29
C GLU A 71 -2.71 10.60 17.07
N VAL A 72 -3.18 9.35 17.06
CA VAL A 72 -2.31 8.16 16.96
C VAL A 72 -1.37 8.21 15.74
N LEU A 73 -1.91 8.55 14.57
CA LEU A 73 -1.11 8.71 13.35
C LEU A 73 -0.25 9.97 13.37
N ARG A 74 -0.68 11.01 14.08
CA ARG A 74 0.06 12.26 14.21
C ARG A 74 1.28 12.08 15.09
N ASP A 75 1.12 11.40 16.21
CA ASP A 75 2.21 10.99 17.10
C ASP A 75 3.24 10.17 16.33
N LYS A 76 2.79 9.26 15.47
CA LYS A 76 3.67 8.49 14.58
C LYS A 76 4.50 9.39 13.66
N LEU A 77 3.90 10.39 13.03
CA LEU A 77 4.65 11.33 12.19
C LEU A 77 5.62 12.20 12.99
N LEU A 78 5.25 12.57 14.22
CA LEU A 78 6.07 13.40 15.11
C LEU A 78 7.34 12.68 15.59
N GLU A 79 7.45 11.36 15.45
CA GLU A 79 8.70 10.62 15.62
C GLU A 79 9.82 11.18 14.72
N LEU A 80 9.48 11.71 13.53
CA LEU A 80 10.44 12.37 12.64
C LEU A 80 11.08 13.59 13.29
N ALA A 81 10.33 14.33 14.11
CA ALA A 81 10.81 15.53 14.80
C ALA A 81 11.55 15.21 16.12
N GLY A 82 11.73 13.92 16.46
CA GLY A 82 12.35 13.49 17.71
C GLY A 82 11.48 13.72 18.96
N VAL A 83 10.18 13.91 18.79
CA VAL A 83 9.21 13.96 19.90
C VAL A 83 9.07 12.55 20.48
N GLU A 84 8.94 12.44 21.81
CA GLU A 84 8.84 11.15 22.51
C GLU A 84 7.80 10.23 21.86
N GLU A 85 8.24 9.02 21.51
CA GLU A 85 7.41 8.04 20.84
C GLU A 85 6.32 7.53 21.80
N ARG A 86 5.07 7.49 21.34
CA ARG A 86 4.06 6.67 22.02
C ARG A 86 4.55 5.22 21.99
N PRO A 87 4.67 4.53 23.14
CA PRO A 87 5.14 3.15 23.16
C PRO A 87 4.20 2.28 22.33
N SER A 88 4.75 1.63 21.31
CA SER A 88 4.03 0.73 20.41
C SER A 88 4.29 -0.73 20.81
N PRO A 89 3.30 -1.63 20.70
CA PRO A 89 3.54 -3.07 20.85
C PRO A 89 4.54 -3.59 19.80
N LEU A 90 4.75 -2.84 18.73
CA LEU A 90 5.72 -3.15 17.68
C LEU A 90 7.12 -2.61 17.93
N SER A 91 7.38 -1.88 19.03
CA SER A 91 8.70 -1.30 19.32
C SER A 91 9.78 -2.36 19.61
N ASN A 92 9.38 -3.58 19.98
CA ASN A 92 10.29 -4.69 20.33
C ASN A 92 10.40 -5.78 19.25
N THR A 93 9.46 -5.84 18.29
CA THR A 93 9.54 -6.73 17.12
C THR A 93 10.34 -6.03 16.02
N ASP A 94 11.14 -6.78 15.25
CA ASP A 94 12.13 -6.30 14.27
C ASP A 94 11.99 -4.81 13.89
N LYS A 95 12.90 -3.98 14.43
CA LYS A 95 12.94 -2.49 14.41
C LYS A 95 12.83 -1.83 13.01
N LYS A 96 12.59 -2.61 11.95
CA LYS A 96 12.68 -2.20 10.55
C LYS A 96 11.34 -2.16 9.81
N SER A 97 10.25 -2.77 10.28
CA SER A 97 9.06 -2.91 9.42
C SER A 97 8.23 -1.63 9.25
N PHE A 98 8.23 -0.74 10.25
CA PHE A 98 7.44 0.50 10.24
C PHE A 98 8.18 1.72 10.80
N LYS A 99 9.51 1.67 10.86
CA LYS A 99 10.31 2.81 11.30
C LYS A 99 10.24 3.91 10.24
N LEU A 100 9.92 5.13 10.66
CA LEU A 100 10.01 6.31 9.82
C LEU A 100 11.45 6.81 9.78
N THR A 101 11.96 7.03 8.56
CA THR A 101 13.33 7.49 8.35
C THR A 101 13.41 8.47 7.19
N ILE A 102 14.30 9.45 7.33
CA ILE A 102 14.72 10.33 6.25
C ILE A 102 16.17 9.97 5.93
N ASP A 103 16.40 9.48 4.71
CA ASP A 103 17.75 9.13 4.24
C ASP A 103 18.01 9.76 2.87
N GLY A 104 19.10 10.54 2.77
CA GLY A 104 19.43 11.30 1.56
C GLY A 104 18.29 12.17 1.03
N GLY A 105 17.47 12.74 1.92
CA GLY A 105 16.29 13.52 1.55
C GLY A 105 15.03 12.72 1.18
N ASN A 106 15.03 11.40 1.39
CA ASN A 106 13.89 10.53 1.09
C ASN A 106 13.18 10.09 2.35
N LEU A 107 11.91 10.50 2.49
CA LEU A 107 11.04 9.97 3.53
C LEU A 107 10.63 8.54 3.20
N SER A 108 10.84 7.65 4.16
CA SER A 108 10.58 6.23 4.06
C SER A 108 9.93 5.69 5.32
N ILE A 109 9.16 4.61 5.17
CA ILE A 109 8.60 3.84 6.26
C ILE A 109 8.94 2.37 6.02
N GLY A 110 9.62 1.79 6.99
CA GLY A 110 10.17 0.45 6.90
C GLY A 110 11.07 0.19 5.68
N GLY A 111 11.89 1.19 5.33
CA GLY A 111 12.80 1.14 4.19
C GLY A 111 12.13 1.29 2.81
N LYS A 112 10.80 1.42 2.75
CA LYS A 112 10.07 1.70 1.51
C LYS A 112 9.76 3.19 1.42
N GLN A 113 9.69 3.73 0.19
CA GLN A 113 9.24 5.10 -0.04
C GLN A 113 7.91 5.35 0.66
N PHE A 114 7.80 6.46 1.38
CA PHE A 114 6.61 6.79 2.15
C PHE A 114 5.35 6.83 1.29
N ARG A 115 4.27 6.25 1.84
CA ARG A 115 2.91 6.34 1.33
C ARG A 115 1.95 6.37 2.50
N ALA A 116 0.85 7.12 2.37
CA ALA A 116 -0.16 7.26 3.42
C ALA A 116 -0.71 5.89 3.86
N LYS A 117 -0.88 4.96 2.91
CA LYS A 117 -1.35 3.59 3.21
C LYS A 117 -0.48 2.85 4.23
N TYR A 118 0.83 3.10 4.25
CA TYR A 118 1.73 2.38 5.16
C TYR A 118 1.60 2.83 6.62
N LEU A 119 1.11 4.06 6.85
CA LEU A 119 0.73 4.51 8.18
C LEU A 119 -0.54 3.79 8.67
N LEU A 120 -1.52 3.60 7.78
CA LEU A 120 -2.72 2.82 8.09
C LEU A 120 -2.39 1.34 8.33
N ASP A 121 -1.47 0.78 7.54
CA ASP A 121 -0.96 -0.59 7.74
C ASP A 121 -0.27 -0.72 9.10
N TRP A 122 0.51 0.30 9.52
CA TRP A 122 1.12 0.34 10.85
C TRP A 122 0.07 0.36 11.97
N GLN A 123 -0.96 1.20 11.89
CA GLN A 123 -2.03 1.22 12.90
C GLN A 123 -2.72 -0.14 13.03
N LYS A 124 -3.07 -0.76 11.89
CA LYS A 124 -3.66 -2.10 11.86
C LYS A 124 -2.73 -3.15 12.46
N ALA A 125 -1.41 -3.04 12.20
CA ALA A 125 -0.42 -3.91 12.81
C ALA A 125 -0.32 -3.71 14.33
N CYS A 126 -0.38 -2.48 14.84
CA CYS A 126 -0.42 -2.22 16.28
C CYS A 126 -1.69 -2.78 16.93
N MET A 127 -2.85 -2.59 16.30
CA MET A 127 -4.11 -3.18 16.74
C MET A 127 -4.00 -4.70 16.83
N ARG A 128 -3.49 -5.37 15.79
CA ARG A 128 -3.27 -6.84 15.81
C ARG A 128 -2.37 -7.27 16.95
N ALA A 129 -1.24 -6.59 17.16
CA ALA A 129 -0.30 -6.92 18.22
C ALA A 129 -0.84 -6.65 19.65
N SER A 130 -1.88 -5.82 19.79
CA SER A 130 -2.54 -5.56 21.08
C SER A 130 -3.64 -6.57 21.43
N VAL A 131 -4.09 -7.37 20.46
CA VAL A 131 -5.10 -8.41 20.69
C VAL A 131 -4.39 -9.71 21.03
N LYS A 132 -4.63 -10.22 22.24
CA LYS A 132 -4.13 -11.54 22.65
C LYS A 132 -5.05 -12.60 22.05
N THR A 133 -4.54 -13.36 21.10
CA THR A 133 -5.25 -14.50 20.54
C THR A 133 -4.55 -15.80 20.92
N ASP A 134 -5.32 -16.79 21.40
CA ASP A 134 -4.85 -18.14 21.75
C ASP A 134 -4.08 -18.87 20.63
N THR A 135 -4.11 -18.35 19.40
CA THR A 135 -3.41 -18.92 18.24
C THR A 135 -1.90 -18.94 18.38
N GLU A 136 -1.30 -18.03 19.16
CA GLU A 136 0.16 -18.05 19.42
C GLU A 136 0.58 -19.18 20.37
N GLU A 137 -0.23 -19.49 21.39
CA GLU A 137 0.09 -20.54 22.39
C GLU A 137 -0.16 -21.96 21.87
N ARG A 138 -1.07 -22.14 20.92
CA ARG A 138 -1.48 -23.48 20.45
C ARG A 138 -0.64 -24.04 19.30
N GLY A 139 0.42 -23.35 18.87
CA GLY A 139 1.31 -23.83 17.80
C GLY A 139 0.59 -24.08 16.47
N TYR A 140 -0.57 -23.45 16.25
CA TYR A 140 -1.21 -23.47 14.94
C TYR A 140 -0.26 -22.72 14.00
N GLN A 141 0.34 -23.47 13.07
CA GLN A 141 0.96 -22.86 11.90
C GLN A 141 -0.04 -21.85 11.33
N SER A 142 0.47 -20.63 11.09
CA SER A 142 -0.17 -19.56 10.33
C SER A 142 -1.41 -20.05 9.61
N TYR A 143 -2.54 -19.39 9.87
CA TYR A 143 -3.75 -19.50 9.06
C TYR A 143 -3.35 -19.76 7.59
N PRO A 144 -3.98 -20.73 6.90
CA PRO A 144 -3.81 -20.88 5.46
C PRO A 144 -3.85 -19.48 4.83
N SER A 145 -2.97 -19.19 3.87
CA SER A 145 -2.77 -17.84 3.32
C SER A 145 -4.03 -17.12 2.80
N ASP A 146 -5.16 -17.82 2.74
CA ASP A 146 -6.47 -17.36 2.29
C ASP A 146 -7.47 -17.06 3.46
N ASP A 147 -7.13 -17.35 4.72
CA ASP A 147 -8.05 -17.18 5.87
C ASP A 147 -7.80 -15.86 6.63
N MET A 148 -8.88 -15.14 6.95
CA MET A 148 -8.83 -13.83 7.63
C MET A 148 -8.50 -13.98 9.12
N THR A 149 -7.67 -13.09 9.68
CA THR A 149 -7.43 -13.04 11.13
C THR A 149 -8.65 -12.50 11.89
N PRO A 150 -8.80 -12.75 13.21
CA PRO A 150 -9.90 -12.18 13.99
C PRO A 150 -10.05 -10.66 13.84
N VAL A 151 -8.92 -9.93 13.79
CA VAL A 151 -8.93 -8.48 13.56
C VAL A 151 -9.43 -8.14 12.15
N ASP A 152 -9.01 -8.87 11.12
CA ASP A 152 -9.45 -8.63 9.75
C ASP A 152 -10.95 -8.90 9.58
N VAL A 153 -11.46 -9.95 10.22
CA VAL A 153 -12.89 -10.27 10.23
C VAL A 153 -13.69 -9.18 10.93
N ALA A 154 -13.21 -8.68 12.07
CA ALA A 154 -13.86 -7.59 12.78
C ALA A 154 -13.91 -6.31 11.92
N LEU A 155 -12.78 -5.90 11.32
CA LEU A 155 -12.72 -4.74 10.43
C LEU A 155 -13.64 -4.90 9.21
N TYR A 156 -13.69 -6.11 8.63
CA TYR A 156 -14.61 -6.42 7.54
C TYR A 156 -16.08 -6.32 7.97
N ALA A 157 -16.43 -6.86 9.12
CA ALA A 157 -17.80 -6.79 9.62
C ALA A 157 -18.24 -5.35 9.92
N ILE A 158 -17.35 -4.55 10.51
CA ILE A 158 -17.60 -3.13 10.81
C ILE A 158 -17.64 -2.30 9.52
N SER A 159 -16.90 -2.68 8.47
CA SER A 159 -16.96 -1.96 7.18
C SER A 159 -18.28 -2.14 6.42
N GLN A 160 -19.14 -3.07 6.85
CA GLN A 160 -20.48 -3.24 6.30
C GLN A 160 -21.53 -2.34 6.97
N LEU A 161 -21.16 -1.58 7.99
CA LEU A 161 -22.07 -0.64 8.64
C LEU A 161 -22.40 0.52 7.69
N GLY A 162 -23.68 0.87 7.63
CA GLY A 162 -24.14 2.05 6.90
C GLY A 162 -23.86 3.35 7.64
N GLU A 163 -24.32 4.47 7.07
CA GLU A 163 -24.22 5.78 7.69
C GLU A 163 -24.90 5.80 9.07
N HIS A 164 -24.20 6.34 10.07
CA HIS A 164 -24.65 6.42 11.47
C HIS A 164 -24.94 5.05 12.13
N GLU A 165 -24.48 3.96 11.54
CA GLU A 165 -24.60 2.62 12.12
C GLU A 165 -23.37 2.26 12.95
N TRP A 166 -23.61 1.67 14.10
CA TRP A 166 -22.60 1.32 15.09
C TRP A 166 -22.85 -0.08 15.63
N ILE A 167 -21.78 -0.77 16.02
CA ILE A 167 -21.87 -2.15 16.51
C ILE A 167 -21.30 -2.27 17.93
N PRO A 168 -22.00 -2.91 18.87
CA PRO A 168 -21.41 -3.32 20.14
C PRO A 168 -20.48 -4.53 19.93
N ALA A 169 -19.43 -4.65 20.74
CA ALA A 169 -18.41 -5.68 20.57
C ALA A 169 -19.00 -7.10 20.46
N ASP A 170 -19.94 -7.47 21.33
CA ASP A 170 -20.57 -8.81 21.37
C ASP A 170 -21.23 -9.24 20.05
N ASN A 171 -21.65 -8.28 19.22
CA ASN A 171 -22.25 -8.60 17.93
C ASN A 171 -21.24 -9.13 16.90
N LEU A 172 -19.93 -9.07 17.19
CA LEU A 172 -18.89 -9.68 16.38
C LEU A 172 -18.72 -11.19 16.65
N ALA A 173 -19.27 -11.73 17.74
CA ALA A 173 -19.01 -13.13 18.13
C ALA A 173 -19.41 -14.14 17.05
N ILE A 174 -20.56 -13.94 16.40
CA ILE A 174 -21.06 -14.85 15.36
C ILE A 174 -20.18 -14.79 14.11
N ILE A 175 -19.81 -13.60 13.65
CA ILE A 175 -19.02 -13.45 12.42
C ILE A 175 -17.60 -13.94 12.63
N LEU A 176 -16.99 -13.68 13.79
CA LEU A 176 -15.70 -14.24 14.16
C LEU A 176 -15.73 -15.76 14.14
N LYS A 177 -16.73 -16.37 14.78
CA LYS A 177 -16.95 -17.81 14.77
C LYS A 177 -17.07 -18.40 13.35
N ILE A 178 -17.77 -17.71 12.44
CA ILE A 178 -17.94 -18.16 11.04
C ILE A 178 -16.62 -18.15 10.29
N PHE A 179 -15.82 -17.09 10.44
CA PHE A 179 -14.62 -16.89 9.62
C PHE A 179 -13.34 -17.46 10.23
N THR A 180 -13.26 -17.59 11.56
CA THR A 180 -12.03 -18.05 12.25
C THR A 180 -12.23 -19.37 13.02
N GLY A 181 -13.47 -19.86 13.12
CA GLY A 181 -13.80 -21.16 13.69
C GLY A 181 -14.26 -21.13 15.15
N ASP A 182 -14.92 -22.23 15.57
CA ASP A 182 -15.53 -22.40 16.89
C ASP A 182 -14.52 -22.52 18.05
N ASP A 183 -13.31 -23.02 17.76
CA ASP A 183 -12.31 -23.38 18.78
C ASP A 183 -11.36 -22.22 19.15
N VAL A 184 -11.51 -21.08 18.49
CA VAL A 184 -10.71 -19.86 18.71
C VAL A 184 -11.38 -18.97 19.75
N ASN A 185 -10.60 -18.45 20.69
CA ASN A 185 -11.08 -17.44 21.62
C ASN A 185 -11.34 -16.13 20.85
N HIS A 186 -12.55 -15.57 20.97
CA HIS A 186 -12.98 -14.37 20.25
C HIS A 186 -13.11 -13.19 21.22
N PRO A 187 -12.01 -12.52 21.60
CA PRO A 187 -12.06 -11.44 22.57
C PRO A 187 -12.62 -10.17 21.92
N CYS A 188 -13.93 -10.17 21.63
CA CYS A 188 -14.61 -9.13 20.85
C CYS A 188 -14.39 -7.74 21.44
N GLU A 189 -14.53 -7.60 22.77
CA GLU A 189 -14.28 -6.34 23.48
C GLU A 189 -12.83 -5.88 23.31
N GLN A 190 -11.85 -6.78 23.48
CA GLN A 190 -10.44 -6.45 23.32
C GLN A 190 -10.12 -6.01 21.88
N ILE A 191 -10.72 -6.66 20.87
CA ILE A 191 -10.53 -6.30 19.47
C ILE A 191 -11.05 -4.88 19.22
N CYS A 192 -12.27 -4.56 19.67
CA CYS A 192 -12.86 -3.24 19.49
C CYS A 192 -12.12 -2.15 20.27
N GLU A 193 -11.77 -2.42 21.54
CA GLU A 193 -11.02 -1.48 22.37
C GLU A 193 -9.62 -1.22 21.80
N ALA A 194 -8.89 -2.25 21.38
CA ALA A 194 -7.60 -2.08 20.70
C ALA A 194 -7.76 -1.28 19.40
N GLY A 195 -8.83 -1.51 18.64
CA GLY A 195 -9.15 -0.75 17.43
C GLY A 195 -9.36 0.74 17.73
N TRP A 196 -10.08 1.08 18.79
CA TRP A 196 -10.26 2.47 19.22
C TRP A 196 -8.95 3.07 19.77
N GLU A 197 -8.21 2.34 20.60
CA GLU A 197 -6.94 2.78 21.19
C GLU A 197 -5.86 3.15 20.16
N TRP A 198 -5.82 2.41 19.04
CA TRP A 198 -4.88 2.64 17.93
C TRP A 198 -5.46 3.50 16.80
N GLY A 199 -6.65 4.08 16.99
CA GLY A 199 -7.25 4.99 16.00
C GLY A 199 -7.66 4.29 14.70
N CYS A 200 -7.99 2.99 14.77
CA CYS A 200 -8.63 2.24 13.68
C CYS A 200 -10.17 2.32 13.74
N LEU A 201 -10.73 2.58 14.92
CA LEU A 201 -12.17 2.65 15.18
C LEU A 201 -12.55 3.92 15.93
N VAL A 202 -13.79 4.33 15.76
CA VAL A 202 -14.45 5.38 16.56
C VAL A 202 -15.33 4.73 17.61
N LYS A 203 -15.43 5.33 18.79
CA LYS A 203 -16.18 4.79 19.94
C LYS A 203 -17.26 5.75 20.41
N VAL A 204 -18.46 5.22 20.65
CA VAL A 204 -19.54 5.90 21.38
C VAL A 204 -19.92 5.06 22.59
N VAL A 205 -20.17 5.70 23.73
CA VAL A 205 -20.68 5.02 24.93
C VAL A 205 -22.11 5.48 25.16
N ALA A 206 -23.06 4.57 24.94
CA ALA A 206 -24.47 4.81 25.22
C ALA A 206 -24.90 3.92 26.40
N GLY A 207 -25.21 4.55 27.54
CA GLY A 207 -25.49 3.85 28.79
C GLY A 207 -24.23 3.17 29.34
N LYS A 208 -24.22 1.83 29.37
CA LYS A 208 -23.08 1.01 29.84
C LYS A 208 -22.39 0.25 28.70
N THR A 209 -22.82 0.45 27.46
CA THR A 209 -22.34 -0.32 26.31
C THR A 209 -21.54 0.59 25.39
N ALA A 210 -20.35 0.13 25.00
CA ALA A 210 -19.55 0.78 23.98
C ALA A 210 -19.95 0.26 22.59
N TYR A 211 -20.05 1.19 21.65
CA TYR A 211 -20.40 0.97 20.26
C TYR A 211 -19.28 1.51 19.36
N TYR A 212 -19.03 0.80 18.27
CA TYR A 212 -17.88 1.05 17.40
C TYR A 212 -18.29 1.17 15.95
N ARG A 213 -17.50 1.93 15.19
CA ARG A 213 -17.58 2.00 13.72
C ARG A 213 -16.19 2.31 13.15
N LEU A 214 -16.05 2.18 11.82
CA LEU A 214 -14.89 2.75 11.14
C LEU A 214 -14.97 4.29 11.19
N PRO A 215 -13.82 4.99 11.28
CA PRO A 215 -13.79 6.42 11.11
C PRO A 215 -14.33 6.79 9.73
N ASP A 216 -15.07 7.89 9.68
CA ASP A 216 -15.49 8.43 8.40
C ASP A 216 -14.27 8.86 7.59
N ASP A 217 -14.22 8.43 6.33
CA ASP A 217 -13.25 8.94 5.35
C ASP A 217 -13.44 10.46 5.15
N SER A 218 -14.62 10.98 5.50
CA SER A 218 -14.94 12.38 5.36
C SER A 218 -14.29 13.22 6.46
N SER A 219 -13.37 14.05 5.97
CA SER A 219 -13.17 15.46 6.28
C SER A 219 -14.42 16.30 6.64
N GLU A 220 -15.47 15.75 7.24
CA GLU A 220 -16.62 16.50 7.75
C GLU A 220 -16.35 17.02 9.16
N ASP A 221 -15.33 17.86 9.24
CA ASP A 221 -15.26 19.00 10.13
C ASP A 221 -14.22 19.94 9.51
N SER A 222 -14.69 21.08 8.97
CA SER A 222 -13.96 22.07 8.17
C SER A 222 -13.57 21.60 6.76
N ALA A 223 -13.80 22.49 5.77
CA ALA A 223 -13.22 22.38 4.43
C ALA A 223 -11.78 21.85 4.50
N ALA A 224 -11.43 20.91 3.61
CA ALA A 224 -10.10 20.32 3.55
C ALA A 224 -9.05 21.42 3.68
N PRO A 225 -8.07 21.27 4.60
CA PRO A 225 -7.21 22.37 4.96
C PRO A 225 -6.47 22.86 3.71
N THR A 226 -6.45 24.17 3.50
CA THR A 226 -5.72 24.76 2.37
C THR A 226 -4.21 24.60 2.60
N PRO A 227 -3.38 24.48 1.54
CA PRO A 227 -1.92 24.36 1.69
C PRO A 227 -1.28 25.37 2.65
N ALA A 228 -1.72 26.63 2.64
CA ALA A 228 -1.21 27.67 3.54
C ALA A 228 -1.44 27.40 5.05
N GLN A 229 -2.33 26.48 5.42
CA GLN A 229 -2.59 26.11 6.82
C GLN A 229 -1.60 25.09 7.37
N TYR A 230 -0.87 24.38 6.49
CA TYR A 230 0.09 23.35 6.88
C TYR A 230 1.47 23.49 6.20
N LEU A 231 1.63 24.42 5.26
CA LEU A 231 2.89 24.78 4.62
C LEU A 231 3.24 26.23 4.91
N GLN A 232 4.52 26.49 5.18
CA GLN A 232 5.07 27.83 5.36
C GLN A 232 6.36 27.96 4.56
N ILE A 233 6.50 29.04 3.78
CA ILE A 233 7.75 29.31 3.06
C ILE A 233 8.84 29.67 4.07
N ALA A 234 10.03 29.09 3.92
CA ALA A 234 11.18 29.42 4.73
C ALA A 234 11.57 30.91 4.53
N PRO A 235 11.81 31.66 5.62
CA PRO A 235 12.10 33.10 5.54
C PRO A 235 13.52 33.42 5.07
N ASP A 236 14.38 32.41 4.93
CA ASP A 236 15.80 32.51 4.60
C ASP A 236 16.09 32.76 3.10
N GLY A 237 15.05 32.83 2.27
CA GLY A 237 15.16 33.07 0.83
C GLY A 237 15.64 31.86 0.02
N THR A 238 15.82 30.69 0.63
CA THR A 238 16.20 29.44 -0.07
C THR A 238 15.07 28.92 -0.98
N GLY A 239 13.84 29.32 -0.69
CA GLY A 239 12.64 28.77 -1.33
C GLY A 239 12.23 27.40 -0.76
N ALA A 240 12.83 26.96 0.35
CA ALA A 240 12.37 25.79 1.09
C ALA A 240 11.00 26.04 1.74
N VAL A 241 10.33 24.95 2.13
CA VAL A 241 8.99 24.98 2.72
C VAL A 241 8.98 24.15 4.00
N TYR A 242 8.57 24.75 5.11
CA TYR A 242 8.32 24.05 6.38
C TYR A 242 6.94 23.42 6.40
N LEU A 243 6.88 22.19 6.91
CA LEU A 243 5.68 21.37 7.01
C LEU A 243 5.20 21.28 8.46
N ASN A 244 3.92 21.56 8.69
CA ASN A 244 3.27 21.27 9.96
C ASN A 244 2.77 19.81 9.99
N LEU A 245 3.53 18.92 10.64
CA LEU A 245 3.22 17.50 10.75
C LEU A 245 1.88 17.18 11.45
N VAL A 246 1.40 18.11 12.29
CA VAL A 246 0.11 17.97 13.00
C VAL A 246 -1.07 18.22 12.06
N LYS A 247 -0.92 19.13 11.07
CA LYS A 247 -2.02 19.58 10.21
C LYS A 247 -1.99 19.02 8.80
N ILE A 248 -0.82 18.63 8.29
CA ILE A 248 -0.67 18.20 6.89
C ILE A 248 -1.51 16.94 6.57
N PRO A 249 -2.28 16.91 5.47
CA PRO A 249 -2.92 15.68 5.02
C PRO A 249 -1.88 14.61 4.63
N TYR A 250 -2.10 13.34 4.97
CA TYR A 250 -1.14 12.27 4.70
C TYR A 250 -0.84 12.07 3.22
N THR A 251 -1.87 12.23 2.37
CA THR A 251 -1.74 12.18 0.90
C THR A 251 -0.89 13.32 0.37
N VAL A 252 -0.99 14.51 0.98
CA VAL A 252 -0.15 15.65 0.63
C VAL A 252 1.30 15.42 1.04
N LEU A 253 1.55 14.81 2.21
CA LEU A 253 2.90 14.41 2.60
C LEU A 253 3.50 13.38 1.64
N GLU A 254 2.71 12.44 1.13
CA GLU A 254 3.12 11.50 0.07
C GLU A 254 3.51 12.22 -1.23
N VAL A 255 2.72 13.21 -1.65
CA VAL A 255 3.06 14.05 -2.82
C VAL A 255 4.38 14.78 -2.57
N LEU A 256 4.55 15.45 -1.43
CA LEU A 256 5.78 16.18 -1.10
C LEU A 256 7.01 15.26 -1.05
N ALA A 257 6.90 14.08 -0.44
CA ALA A 257 7.99 13.09 -0.41
C ALA A 257 8.41 12.62 -1.82
N SER A 258 7.48 12.66 -2.79
CA SER A 258 7.73 12.28 -4.18
C SER A 258 8.39 13.37 -5.02
N VAL A 259 8.28 14.66 -4.64
CA VAL A 259 8.79 15.81 -5.42
C VAL A 259 9.93 16.58 -4.74
N ALA A 260 10.10 16.43 -3.43
CA ALA A 260 11.05 17.19 -2.63
C ALA A 260 12.14 16.32 -1.98
N LEU A 261 13.26 16.94 -1.65
CA LEU A 261 14.16 16.44 -0.60
C LEU A 261 13.63 16.92 0.74
N LEU A 262 13.51 16.00 1.69
CA LEU A 262 13.00 16.26 3.01
C LEU A 262 14.13 16.22 4.04
N ASP A 263 14.17 17.18 4.97
CA ASP A 263 15.15 17.20 6.05
C ASP A 263 14.54 17.76 7.34
N ILE A 264 15.19 17.57 8.47
CA ILE A 264 14.73 18.08 9.77
C ILE A 264 15.58 19.29 10.16
N HIS A 265 14.94 20.46 10.19
CA HIS A 265 15.56 21.71 10.63
C HIS A 265 14.78 22.26 11.84
N ASN A 266 15.47 22.42 12.98
CA ASN A 266 14.88 22.94 14.23
C ASN A 266 13.58 22.21 14.64
N ALA A 267 13.60 20.87 14.59
CA ALA A 267 12.45 19.99 14.87
C ALA A 267 11.25 20.15 13.91
N ASN A 268 11.41 20.88 12.80
CA ASN A 268 10.41 20.97 11.74
C ASN A 268 10.89 20.21 10.51
N LEU A 269 9.95 19.56 9.82
CA LEU A 269 10.21 18.94 8.54
C LEU A 269 10.26 20.03 7.46
N GLU A 270 11.39 20.13 6.78
CA GLU A 270 11.64 21.05 5.68
C GLU A 270 11.60 20.28 4.35
N ALA A 271 11.04 20.91 3.32
CA ALA A 271 10.98 20.39 1.96
C ALA A 271 11.67 21.34 0.98
N THR A 272 12.65 20.81 0.25
CA THR A 272 13.40 21.53 -0.77
C THR A 272 13.18 20.90 -2.14
N ALA A 273 12.93 21.72 -3.15
CA ALA A 273 12.59 21.27 -4.49
C ALA A 273 13.70 20.40 -5.11
N ASN A 274 13.31 19.31 -5.78
CA ASN A 274 14.27 18.44 -6.48
C ASN A 274 13.80 18.16 -7.90
N ILE A 275 14.58 18.63 -8.88
CA ILE A 275 14.22 18.57 -10.30
C ILE A 275 14.05 17.12 -10.79
N ILE A 276 14.88 16.18 -10.32
CA ILE A 276 14.83 14.77 -10.73
C ILE A 276 13.56 14.12 -10.20
N LYS A 277 13.27 14.32 -8.92
CA LYS A 277 12.04 13.84 -8.27
C LYS A 277 10.77 14.42 -8.91
N ILE A 278 10.74 15.75 -9.10
CA ILE A 278 9.64 16.43 -9.78
C ILE A 278 9.44 15.85 -11.17
N GLY A 279 10.51 15.66 -11.93
CA GLY A 279 10.46 14.99 -13.24
C GLY A 279 9.77 13.63 -13.11
N ASN A 280 10.33 12.71 -12.32
CA ASN A 280 9.81 11.35 -12.19
C ASN A 280 8.33 11.27 -11.76
N ALA A 281 7.86 12.22 -10.97
CA ALA A 281 6.49 12.25 -10.45
C ALA A 281 5.52 13.13 -11.26
N LEU A 282 6.00 13.87 -12.27
CA LEU A 282 5.28 14.99 -12.88
C LEU A 282 3.89 14.62 -13.41
N THR A 283 3.75 13.47 -14.05
CA THR A 283 2.47 12.99 -14.62
C THR A 283 1.43 12.69 -13.55
N THR A 284 1.88 12.27 -12.36
CA THR A 284 1.03 11.94 -11.22
C THR A 284 0.65 13.18 -10.44
N VAL A 285 1.60 14.08 -10.17
CA VAL A 285 1.41 15.17 -9.20
C VAL A 285 0.91 16.49 -9.80
N ARG A 286 0.97 16.67 -11.12
CA ARG A 286 0.62 17.96 -11.76
C ARG A 286 -0.84 18.41 -11.54
N LYS A 287 -1.74 17.48 -11.23
CA LYS A 287 -3.16 17.76 -10.95
C LYS A 287 -3.43 18.02 -9.46
N GLU A 288 -2.44 17.81 -8.59
CA GLU A 288 -2.61 17.97 -7.15
C GLU A 288 -2.53 19.44 -6.74
N GLY A 289 -3.51 19.90 -5.95
CA GLY A 289 -3.59 21.31 -5.54
C GLY A 289 -2.36 21.80 -4.76
N VAL A 290 -1.69 20.92 -4.02
CA VAL A 290 -0.43 21.27 -3.32
C VAL A 290 0.70 21.57 -4.31
N PHE A 291 0.75 20.88 -5.46
CA PHE A 291 1.79 21.07 -6.45
C PHE A 291 1.67 22.44 -7.13
N GLU A 292 0.44 22.87 -7.44
CA GLU A 292 0.18 24.22 -7.93
C GLU A 292 0.54 25.27 -6.89
N TRP A 293 0.14 25.06 -5.64
CA TRP A 293 0.47 25.98 -4.55
C TRP A 293 1.98 26.17 -4.40
N LEU A 294 2.79 25.10 -4.49
CA LEU A 294 4.25 25.18 -4.44
C LEU A 294 4.82 26.00 -5.60
N ARG A 295 4.28 25.86 -6.82
CA ARG A 295 4.69 26.65 -7.99
C ARG A 295 4.40 28.14 -7.80
N GLU A 296 3.24 28.47 -7.23
CA GLU A 296 2.81 29.85 -7.02
C GLU A 296 3.55 30.53 -5.86
N ASN A 297 3.87 29.78 -4.81
CA ASN A 297 4.29 30.36 -3.53
C ASN A 297 5.80 30.21 -3.25
N SER A 298 6.47 29.16 -3.74
CA SER A 298 7.92 28.97 -3.54
C SER A 298 8.72 29.24 -4.82
N SER A 299 9.71 30.14 -4.74
CA SER A 299 10.64 30.42 -5.84
C SER A 299 11.48 29.20 -6.24
N GLY A 300 11.91 28.41 -5.24
CA GLY A 300 12.70 27.19 -5.44
C GLY A 300 11.90 26.12 -6.18
N PHE A 301 10.67 25.86 -5.73
CA PHE A 301 9.78 24.92 -6.41
C PHE A 301 9.36 25.41 -7.78
N ARG A 302 9.00 26.70 -7.95
CA ARG A 302 8.67 27.27 -9.26
C ARG A 302 9.76 27.01 -10.29
N THR A 303 11.00 27.36 -9.96
CA THR A 303 12.16 27.18 -10.85
C THR A 303 12.37 25.71 -11.19
N ALA A 304 12.31 24.83 -10.19
CA ALA A 304 12.51 23.40 -10.40
C ALA A 304 11.41 22.77 -11.25
N ILE A 305 10.15 23.18 -11.06
CA ILE A 305 9.00 22.73 -11.84
C ILE A 305 9.10 23.19 -13.29
N GLU A 306 9.42 24.46 -13.54
CA GLU A 306 9.62 24.99 -14.89
C GLU A 306 10.74 24.26 -15.64
N ILE A 307 11.86 23.98 -14.96
CA ILE A 307 12.97 23.20 -15.55
C ILE A 307 12.52 21.77 -15.86
N ALA A 308 11.81 21.12 -14.93
CA ALA A 308 11.31 19.77 -15.12
C ALA A 308 10.34 19.70 -16.30
N GLU A 309 9.36 20.61 -16.38
CA GLU A 309 8.40 20.68 -17.49
C GLU A 309 9.08 20.96 -18.84
N LYS A 310 10.09 21.84 -18.88
CA LYS A 310 10.86 22.11 -20.10
C LYS A 310 11.71 20.93 -20.58
N ARG A 311 12.14 20.07 -19.66
CA ARG A 311 12.94 18.87 -19.97
C ARG A 311 12.06 17.63 -20.19
N TRP A 312 10.83 17.66 -19.71
CA TRP A 312 9.87 16.56 -19.83
C TRP A 312 9.53 16.28 -21.28
N GLY A 313 9.55 15.01 -21.67
CA GLY A 313 9.22 14.58 -23.03
C GLY A 313 10.25 14.98 -24.09
N LYS A 314 11.39 15.57 -23.73
CA LYS A 314 12.50 15.73 -24.67
C LYS A 314 13.12 14.37 -24.93
N GLN A 315 13.00 13.90 -26.16
CA GLN A 315 13.72 12.73 -26.64
C GLN A 315 15.23 13.00 -26.50
N ILE A 316 15.89 12.26 -25.60
CA ILE A 316 17.35 12.25 -25.54
C ILE A 316 17.80 11.36 -26.70
N ILE A 317 18.01 11.97 -27.86
CA ILE A 317 18.75 11.32 -28.95
C ILE A 317 20.22 11.36 -28.51
N HIS A 318 20.77 10.21 -28.14
CA HIS A 318 22.22 10.11 -27.99
C HIS A 318 22.83 10.07 -29.40
N GLU A 319 23.40 11.19 -29.84
CA GLU A 319 24.07 11.30 -31.15
C GLU A 319 25.24 10.31 -31.30
N ASP A 320 25.80 9.87 -30.17
CA ASP A 320 26.95 8.95 -30.10
C ASP A 320 26.57 7.48 -29.89
N LEU A 321 25.28 7.10 -29.94
CA LEU A 321 24.85 5.71 -29.73
C LEU A 321 24.41 5.07 -31.05
N MET A 322 25.09 3.98 -31.43
CA MET A 322 24.77 3.16 -32.59
C MET A 322 24.04 1.90 -32.14
N VAL A 323 23.10 1.42 -32.96
CA VAL A 323 22.39 0.16 -32.76
C VAL A 323 22.63 -0.75 -33.97
N ALA A 324 22.96 -2.01 -33.73
CA ALA A 324 23.11 -3.02 -34.77
C ALA A 324 22.36 -4.30 -34.40
N GLN A 325 21.76 -4.96 -35.40
CA GLN A 325 21.17 -6.29 -35.24
C GLN A 325 22.20 -7.36 -35.65
N VAL A 326 22.48 -8.30 -34.76
CA VAL A 326 23.44 -9.39 -34.93
C VAL A 326 22.76 -10.73 -34.67
N LYS A 327 22.17 -11.29 -35.73
CA LYS A 327 21.41 -12.57 -35.67
C LYS A 327 22.28 -13.80 -35.41
N ASP A 328 23.57 -13.71 -35.73
CA ASP A 328 24.51 -14.80 -35.48
C ASP A 328 25.03 -14.73 -34.04
N LEU A 329 24.70 -15.75 -33.25
CA LEU A 329 25.07 -15.80 -31.83
C LEU A 329 26.59 -15.89 -31.62
N SER A 330 27.32 -16.56 -32.52
CA SER A 330 28.77 -16.71 -32.40
C SER A 330 29.47 -15.38 -32.65
N LEU A 331 29.01 -14.63 -33.66
CA LEU A 331 29.49 -13.28 -33.95
C LEU A 331 29.16 -12.32 -32.80
N LYS A 332 27.95 -12.40 -32.23
CA LYS A 332 27.54 -11.60 -31.08
C LYS A 332 28.47 -11.83 -29.88
N VAL A 333 28.75 -13.08 -29.54
CA VAL A 333 29.66 -13.45 -28.44
C VAL A 333 31.10 -12.98 -28.73
N GLN A 334 31.56 -13.05 -29.98
CA GLN A 334 32.88 -12.54 -30.36
C GLN A 334 32.97 -11.02 -30.18
N ILE A 335 31.96 -10.27 -30.61
CA ILE A 335 31.88 -8.83 -30.44
C ILE A 335 31.86 -8.46 -28.94
N GLU A 336 31.01 -9.12 -28.14
CA GLU A 336 30.93 -8.90 -26.70
C GLU A 336 32.27 -9.14 -26.00
N LYS A 337 32.98 -10.23 -26.34
CA LYS A 337 34.30 -10.54 -25.78
C LYS A 337 35.38 -9.55 -26.20
N SER A 338 35.44 -9.17 -27.47
CA SER A 338 36.48 -8.27 -27.99
C SER A 338 36.26 -6.81 -27.59
N CYS A 339 35.03 -6.42 -27.28
CA CYS A 339 34.68 -5.07 -26.84
C CYS A 339 34.40 -4.97 -25.33
N THR A 340 34.85 -5.96 -24.54
CA THR A 340 34.68 -5.97 -23.07
C THR A 340 35.25 -4.68 -22.46
N GLY A 341 34.40 -3.88 -21.81
CA GLY A 341 34.74 -2.58 -21.23
C GLY A 341 34.29 -1.34 -22.02
N SER A 342 33.73 -1.51 -23.23
CA SER A 342 33.41 -0.40 -24.16
C SER A 342 31.95 0.11 -24.08
N GLN A 343 31.25 -0.06 -22.95
CA GLN A 343 29.81 0.28 -22.80
C GLN A 343 28.90 -0.37 -23.86
N LEU A 344 29.25 -1.56 -24.36
CA LEU A 344 28.40 -2.33 -25.25
C LEU A 344 27.27 -2.99 -24.43
N VAL A 345 26.02 -2.76 -24.83
CA VAL A 345 24.83 -3.28 -24.15
C VAL A 345 24.05 -4.18 -25.11
N SER A 346 23.81 -5.41 -24.68
CA SER A 346 22.97 -6.36 -25.43
C SER A 346 21.50 -6.07 -25.17
N LEU A 347 20.73 -5.92 -26.24
CA LEU A 347 19.30 -5.64 -26.23
C LEU A 347 18.52 -6.90 -26.67
N PRO A 348 17.19 -6.96 -26.43
CA PRO A 348 16.32 -8.00 -26.97
C PRO A 348 16.38 -8.08 -28.51
N ASP A 349 15.85 -9.17 -29.09
CA ASP A 349 15.68 -9.35 -30.54
C ASP A 349 16.97 -9.22 -31.38
N ASP A 350 18.07 -9.75 -30.84
CA ASP A 350 19.38 -9.79 -31.46
C ASP A 350 20.04 -8.41 -31.65
N TYR A 351 19.58 -7.38 -30.94
CA TYR A 351 20.19 -6.05 -31.02
C TYR A 351 21.36 -5.89 -30.04
N ILE A 352 22.32 -5.07 -30.44
CA ILE A 352 23.38 -4.52 -29.58
C ILE A 352 23.41 -3.00 -29.75
N ALA A 353 23.64 -2.29 -28.65
CA ALA A 353 23.86 -0.85 -28.63
C ALA A 353 25.31 -0.56 -28.19
N PHE A 354 25.98 0.35 -28.88
CA PHE A 354 27.39 0.69 -28.60
C PHE A 354 27.73 2.12 -29.02
N PRO A 355 28.75 2.76 -28.43
CA PRO A 355 29.19 4.10 -28.81
C PRO A 355 29.74 4.16 -30.25
N CYS A 356 29.54 5.27 -30.96
CA CYS A 356 30.06 5.51 -32.32
C CYS A 356 31.56 5.19 -32.46
N GLY A 357 32.37 5.52 -31.45
CA GLY A 357 33.81 5.25 -31.43
C GLY A 357 34.20 3.77 -31.48
N VAL A 358 33.29 2.86 -31.12
CA VAL A 358 33.51 1.40 -31.12
C VAL A 358 33.20 0.78 -32.48
N LEU A 359 32.53 1.52 -33.39
CA LEU A 359 32.14 1.03 -34.71
C LEU A 359 33.32 0.46 -35.53
N PRO A 360 34.50 1.11 -35.63
CA PRO A 360 35.61 0.58 -36.42
C PRO A 360 36.13 -0.78 -35.92
N ALA A 361 36.12 -0.99 -34.59
CA ALA A 361 36.53 -2.25 -33.98
C ALA A 361 35.54 -3.37 -34.31
N ILE A 362 34.24 -3.09 -34.22
CA ILE A 362 33.18 -4.04 -34.59
C ILE A 362 33.27 -4.36 -36.10
N GLN A 363 33.48 -3.36 -36.95
CA GLN A 363 33.62 -3.58 -38.40
C GLN A 363 34.76 -4.53 -38.74
N LYS A 364 35.89 -4.40 -38.04
CA LYS A 364 37.04 -5.29 -38.21
C LYS A 364 36.73 -6.73 -37.81
N ILE A 365 36.02 -6.94 -36.70
CA ILE A 365 35.60 -8.27 -36.23
C ILE A 365 34.63 -8.91 -37.23
N VAL A 366 33.60 -8.17 -37.64
CA VAL A 366 32.58 -8.65 -38.59
C VAL A 366 33.22 -9.05 -39.92
N GLY A 367 34.16 -8.23 -40.42
CA GLY A 367 34.92 -8.53 -41.64
C GLY A 367 35.85 -9.74 -41.50
N ALA A 368 36.54 -9.88 -40.36
CA ALA A 368 37.40 -11.04 -40.09
C ALA A 368 36.61 -12.35 -39.98
N SER A 369 35.39 -12.29 -39.47
CA SER A 369 34.48 -13.44 -39.35
C SER A 369 33.69 -13.72 -40.65
N GLY A 370 33.97 -13.01 -41.75
CA GLY A 370 33.38 -13.28 -43.07
C GLY A 370 31.94 -12.76 -43.26
N HIS A 371 31.46 -11.90 -42.37
CA HIS A 371 30.13 -11.32 -42.43
C HIS A 371 30.12 -9.95 -43.14
N VAL A 372 28.96 -9.55 -43.66
CA VAL A 372 28.79 -8.27 -44.39
C VAL A 372 27.92 -7.32 -43.57
N ILE A 373 28.31 -6.06 -43.51
CA ILE A 373 27.60 -5.02 -42.78
C ILE A 373 26.59 -4.35 -43.70
N LYS A 374 25.31 -4.45 -43.33
CA LYS A 374 24.22 -3.72 -43.98
C LYS A 374 23.91 -2.47 -43.15
N LYS A 375 24.09 -1.30 -43.74
CA LYS A 375 23.67 -0.02 -43.14
C LYS A 375 22.21 0.23 -43.52
N ALA A 376 21.31 0.22 -42.54
CA ALA A 376 19.98 0.77 -42.74
C ALA A 376 20.12 2.30 -42.85
N ARG A 377 19.53 2.91 -43.88
CA ARG A 377 19.31 4.36 -43.88
C ARG A 377 18.06 4.60 -43.04
N ASN A 378 18.13 5.50 -42.08
CA ASN A 378 16.93 6.06 -41.47
C ASN A 378 16.29 6.94 -42.55
N GLU A 379 15.12 6.56 -43.05
CA GLU A 379 14.21 7.47 -43.75
C GLU A 379 13.40 8.29 -42.74
#